data_AF-A0A0M0BXS4-F1
#
_entry.id   AF-A0A0M0BXS4-F1
#
_cell.length_a   1.000
_cell.length_b   1.000
_cell.length_c   1.000
_cell.angle_alpha   90.00
_cell.angle_beta   90.00
_cell.angle_gamma   90.00
#
_symmetry.space_group_name_H-M   'P 1'
#
loop_
_entity.id
_entity.type
_entity.pdbx_description
1 polymer ?
#
loop_
_entity_poly.entity_id
_entity_poly.type
_entity_poly.pdbx_seq_one_letter_code
_entity_poly.pdbx_strand_id
1 'polypeptide(L)'
;WIIDIYAFDFETGSYTFDMIFSFFWNDPNIDTIKWNLMNGAPSYSGAFYFLANGTETDGTSWEFYRATADLNTNFNADDYPFDVIELPIYIEILGQGIPISLSWIENEVGIDPGYQLQGWSDPDFELQILKQNYPYNIEVERAEMIVIHERLAVSSRSTMIPPLVFAIVSAFSFLLRMDVEGGIGMRIGLNTSMLISAVLYNISEDDNLPPSSGWTLWHIFMTSIIVFIALNTVVSVLGYLEFTRKKRADRLRLLNRIGFFVSLVVPIVIFLVSYYFT
;
A
#
# COMPACT_ATOMS: atom_id res chain seq x y z
N TRP A 1 17.22 -17.74 -1.76
CA TRP A 1 17.89 -16.65 -1.01
C TRP A 1 17.68 -15.34 -1.73
N ILE A 2 17.07 -14.34 -1.09
CA ILE A 2 16.86 -13.01 -1.69
C ILE A 2 18.04 -12.13 -1.32
N ILE A 3 18.65 -11.48 -2.30
CA ILE A 3 19.80 -10.58 -2.10
C ILE A 3 19.31 -9.16 -1.88
N ASP A 4 18.48 -8.65 -2.79
CA ASP A 4 18.08 -7.25 -2.80
C ASP A 4 16.78 -7.03 -3.60
N ILE A 5 16.19 -5.85 -3.41
CA ILE A 5 15.01 -5.36 -4.14
C ILE A 5 15.33 -4.07 -4.89
N TYR A 6 14.91 -4.01 -6.15
CA TYR A 6 15.05 -2.86 -7.02
C TYR A 6 13.71 -2.46 -7.61
N ALA A 7 13.63 -1.21 -8.06
CA ALA A 7 12.51 -0.69 -8.85
C ALA A 7 11.12 -1.02 -8.25
N PHE A 8 11.01 -1.04 -6.92
CA PHE A 8 9.74 -1.24 -6.23
C PHE A 8 8.81 -0.07 -6.54
N ASP A 9 7.65 -0.41 -7.09
CA ASP A 9 6.59 0.51 -7.46
C ASP A 9 5.26 0.02 -6.88
N PHE A 10 4.79 0.77 -5.87
CA PHE A 10 3.55 0.46 -5.16
C PHE A 10 2.30 0.72 -6.00
N GLU A 11 2.34 1.66 -6.94
CA GLU A 11 1.19 2.00 -7.79
C GLU A 11 0.90 0.87 -8.78
N THR A 12 1.95 0.38 -9.46
CA THR A 12 1.79 -0.64 -10.51
C THR A 12 1.88 -2.07 -10.02
N GLY A 13 2.29 -2.28 -8.76
CA GLY A 13 2.49 -3.63 -8.24
C GLY A 13 3.82 -4.27 -8.68
N SER A 14 4.71 -3.49 -9.29
CA SER A 14 5.93 -3.99 -9.92
C SER A 14 7.11 -3.91 -8.97
N TYR A 15 7.99 -4.91 -9.01
CA TYR A 15 9.22 -4.95 -8.22
C TYR A 15 10.23 -5.88 -8.88
N THR A 16 11.50 -5.60 -8.68
CA THR A 16 12.59 -6.44 -9.20
C THR A 16 13.32 -7.08 -8.03
N PHE A 17 13.43 -8.41 -8.01
CA PHE A 17 14.28 -9.09 -7.04
C PHE A 17 15.56 -9.59 -7.68
N ASP A 18 16.68 -9.42 -6.98
CA ASP A 18 17.92 -10.17 -7.20
C ASP A 18 18.02 -11.28 -6.17
N MET A 19 18.16 -12.50 -6.65
CA MET A 19 17.99 -13.69 -5.83
C MET A 19 18.79 -14.87 -6.36
N ILE A 20 19.11 -15.79 -5.45
CA ILE A 20 19.74 -17.07 -5.73
C ILE A 20 18.73 -18.18 -5.46
N PHE A 21 18.57 -19.06 -6.43
CA PHE A 21 17.79 -20.28 -6.30
C PHE A 21 18.70 -21.49 -6.35
N SER A 22 18.40 -22.47 -5.52
CA SER A 22 19.10 -23.74 -5.47
C SER A 22 18.10 -24.87 -5.53
N PHE A 23 18.38 -25.87 -6.36
CA PHE A 23 17.60 -27.09 -6.46
C PHE A 23 18.46 -28.26 -6.01
N PHE A 24 17.86 -29.17 -5.25
CA PHE A 24 18.50 -30.39 -4.76
C PHE A 24 17.60 -31.57 -5.05
N TRP A 25 18.16 -32.68 -5.53
CA TRP A 25 17.41 -33.90 -5.82
C TRP A 25 18.28 -35.16 -5.76
N ASN A 26 17.64 -36.32 -5.58
CA ASN A 26 18.33 -37.63 -5.46
C ASN A 26 18.01 -38.60 -6.60
N ASP A 27 17.19 -38.18 -7.58
CA ASP A 27 16.83 -39.04 -8.72
C ASP A 27 17.93 -38.98 -9.80
N PRO A 28 18.62 -40.09 -10.09
CA PRO A 28 19.67 -40.12 -11.11
C PRO A 28 19.14 -39.97 -12.55
N ASN A 29 17.82 -40.04 -12.76
CA ASN A 29 17.21 -39.81 -14.09
C ASN A 29 17.00 -38.31 -14.39
N ILE A 30 17.24 -37.44 -13.42
CA ILE A 30 17.12 -35.99 -13.58
C ILE A 30 18.52 -35.42 -13.77
N ASP A 31 18.83 -35.02 -15.01
CA ASP A 31 20.12 -34.39 -15.33
C ASP A 31 20.13 -32.89 -14.95
N THR A 32 18.99 -32.21 -15.12
CA THR A 32 18.83 -30.78 -14.84
C THR A 32 17.38 -30.47 -14.52
N ILE A 33 17.16 -29.51 -13.63
CA ILE A 33 15.82 -29.09 -13.23
C ILE A 33 15.26 -28.09 -14.23
N LYS A 34 14.10 -28.41 -14.79
CA LYS A 34 13.34 -27.51 -15.66
C LYS A 34 12.34 -26.75 -14.82
N TRP A 35 12.45 -25.43 -14.79
CA TRP A 35 11.63 -24.58 -13.95
C TRP A 35 11.22 -23.31 -14.70
N ASN A 36 10.11 -22.72 -14.26
CA ASN A 36 9.59 -21.44 -14.75
C ASN A 36 9.28 -20.51 -13.58
N LEU A 37 9.56 -19.23 -13.78
CA LEU A 37 9.08 -18.15 -12.91
C LEU A 37 7.69 -17.72 -13.39
N MET A 38 6.68 -17.79 -12.53
CA MET A 38 5.27 -17.67 -12.96
C MET A 38 4.70 -16.26 -12.83
N ASN A 39 5.21 -15.44 -11.90
CA ASN A 39 4.77 -14.08 -11.67
C ASN A 39 5.76 -13.02 -12.16
N GLY A 40 6.59 -13.35 -13.15
CA GLY A 40 7.52 -12.39 -13.70
C GLY A 40 8.37 -12.91 -14.84
N ALA A 41 9.37 -12.11 -15.20
CA ALA A 41 10.27 -12.37 -16.30
C ALA A 41 11.71 -11.92 -15.94
N PRO A 42 12.74 -12.43 -16.65
CA PRO A 42 14.10 -11.91 -16.48
C PRO A 42 14.15 -10.41 -16.81
N SER A 43 14.79 -9.61 -15.96
CA SER A 43 14.84 -8.14 -16.15
C SER A 43 15.66 -7.71 -17.38
N TYR A 44 16.59 -8.56 -17.83
CA TYR A 44 17.40 -8.34 -19.02
C TYR A 44 17.91 -9.67 -19.61
N SER A 45 18.44 -9.63 -20.83
CA SER A 45 19.05 -10.81 -21.46
C SER A 45 20.26 -11.29 -20.65
N GLY A 46 20.20 -12.51 -20.12
CA GLY A 46 21.22 -13.07 -19.24
C GLY A 46 21.05 -12.72 -17.76
N ALA A 47 19.91 -12.12 -17.37
CA ALA A 47 19.58 -11.90 -15.96
C ALA A 47 19.42 -13.20 -15.17
N PHE A 48 19.20 -14.32 -15.87
CA PHE A 48 19.27 -15.66 -15.29
C PHE A 48 20.56 -16.30 -15.74
N TYR A 49 21.40 -16.68 -14.77
CA TYR A 49 22.64 -17.37 -15.05
C TYR A 49 22.84 -18.53 -14.11
N PHE A 50 23.22 -19.65 -14.73
CA PHE A 50 23.65 -20.84 -14.03
C PHE A 50 25.01 -20.55 -13.37
N LEU A 51 25.09 -20.83 -12.07
CA LEU A 51 26.30 -20.61 -11.29
C LEU A 51 27.18 -21.86 -11.28
N ALA A 52 26.59 -22.98 -10.85
CA ALA A 52 27.30 -24.24 -10.67
C ALA A 52 26.31 -25.40 -10.51
N ASN A 53 26.79 -26.61 -10.78
CA ASN A 53 26.15 -27.86 -10.39
C ASN A 53 27.16 -28.82 -9.77
N GLY A 54 26.64 -29.85 -9.13
CA GLY A 54 27.46 -30.91 -8.56
C GLY A 54 26.63 -32.08 -8.07
N THR A 55 27.33 -33.06 -7.51
CA THR A 55 26.71 -34.21 -6.85
C THR A 55 27.52 -34.52 -5.61
N GLU A 56 26.84 -34.61 -4.49
CA GLU A 56 27.43 -34.95 -3.20
C GLU A 56 27.77 -36.45 -3.11
N THR A 57 28.54 -36.82 -2.10
CA THR A 57 28.98 -38.21 -1.91
C THR A 57 27.83 -39.18 -1.60
N ASP A 58 26.70 -38.67 -1.13
CA ASP A 58 25.49 -39.43 -0.82
C ASP A 58 24.58 -39.63 -2.05
N GLY A 59 24.93 -39.03 -3.19
CA GLY A 59 24.15 -39.07 -4.43
C GLY A 59 23.21 -37.90 -4.63
N THR A 60 23.20 -36.90 -3.73
CA THR A 60 22.39 -35.68 -3.88
C THR A 60 22.97 -34.78 -4.96
N SER A 61 22.25 -34.60 -6.05
CA SER A 61 22.58 -33.64 -7.11
C SER A 61 22.03 -32.25 -6.77
N TRP A 62 22.76 -31.22 -7.21
CA TRP A 62 22.36 -29.83 -6.96
C TRP A 62 22.70 -28.89 -8.13
N GLU A 63 21.89 -27.83 -8.26
CA GLU A 63 22.09 -26.73 -9.22
C GLU A 63 21.85 -25.38 -8.53
N PHE A 64 22.72 -24.41 -8.78
CA PHE A 64 22.57 -23.03 -8.34
C PHE A 64 22.36 -22.08 -9.51
N TYR A 65 21.44 -21.16 -9.33
CA TYR A 65 21.11 -20.10 -10.27
C TYR A 65 21.12 -18.77 -9.54
N ARG A 66 21.56 -17.71 -10.21
CA ARG A 66 21.22 -16.34 -9.80
C ARG A 66 20.32 -15.71 -10.84
N ALA A 67 19.33 -15.00 -10.36
CA ALA A 67 18.26 -14.44 -11.14
C ALA A 67 17.98 -13.01 -10.69
N THR A 68 18.00 -12.07 -11.64
CA THR A 68 17.35 -10.78 -11.48
C THR A 68 16.05 -10.81 -12.28
N ALA A 69 14.92 -10.69 -11.60
CA ALA A 69 13.61 -10.84 -12.22
C ALA A 69 12.69 -9.67 -11.91
N ASP A 70 12.02 -9.17 -12.95
CA ASP A 70 10.91 -8.23 -12.83
C ASP A 70 9.65 -9.02 -12.54
N LEU A 71 9.09 -8.78 -11.35
CA LEU A 71 7.95 -9.45 -10.79
C LEU A 71 6.78 -8.46 -10.69
N ASN A 72 5.58 -8.99 -10.65
CA ASN A 72 4.38 -8.19 -10.45
C ASN A 72 3.40 -8.92 -9.52
N THR A 73 2.73 -8.14 -8.68
CA THR A 73 1.61 -8.58 -7.85
C THR A 73 0.57 -7.48 -7.75
N ASN A 74 -0.67 -7.85 -7.44
CA ASN A 74 -1.70 -6.86 -7.17
C ASN A 74 -1.68 -6.52 -5.67
N PHE A 75 -1.26 -5.31 -5.33
CA PHE A 75 -1.31 -4.86 -3.94
C PHE A 75 -2.73 -4.51 -3.52
N ASN A 76 -3.06 -4.87 -2.29
CA ASN A 76 -4.25 -4.35 -1.64
C ASN A 76 -3.89 -3.09 -0.84
N ALA A 77 -4.48 -1.95 -1.21
CA ALA A 77 -4.30 -0.67 -0.51
C ALA A 77 -5.47 -0.30 0.41
N ASP A 78 -6.38 -1.25 0.72
CA ASP A 78 -7.55 -1.01 1.57
C ASP A 78 -7.17 -0.34 2.91
N ASP A 79 -6.07 -0.77 3.53
CA ASP A 79 -5.60 -0.24 4.82
C ASP A 79 -4.62 0.95 4.70
N TYR A 80 -4.37 1.50 3.51
CA TYR A 80 -3.44 2.63 3.33
C TYR A 80 -3.81 3.81 4.25
N PRO A 81 -2.85 4.41 5.00
CA PRO A 81 -1.39 4.23 4.95
C PRO A 81 -0.81 3.28 6.02
N PHE A 82 -1.53 2.25 6.44
CA PHE A 82 -1.09 1.23 7.41
C PHE A 82 -1.10 -0.18 6.80
N ASP A 83 -0.89 -0.23 5.50
CA ASP A 83 -0.91 -1.41 4.66
C ASP A 83 0.26 -2.35 4.92
N VAL A 84 -0.02 -3.63 4.67
CA VAL A 84 0.93 -4.73 4.59
C VAL A 84 1.00 -5.17 3.14
N ILE A 85 2.21 -5.31 2.60
CA ILE A 85 2.43 -5.80 1.25
C ILE A 85 3.04 -7.19 1.26
N GLU A 86 2.65 -7.96 0.26
CA GLU A 86 3.15 -9.30 -0.01
C GLU A 86 3.83 -9.29 -1.37
N LEU A 87 5.10 -9.67 -1.42
CA LEU A 87 5.94 -9.75 -2.61
C LEU A 87 6.22 -11.22 -2.93
N PRO A 88 5.32 -11.88 -3.68
CA PRO A 88 5.46 -13.29 -4.00
C PRO A 88 6.60 -13.60 -4.97
N ILE A 89 7.12 -14.81 -4.90
CA ILE A 89 8.00 -15.43 -5.89
C ILE A 89 7.43 -16.81 -6.17
N TYR A 90 7.01 -17.06 -7.41
CA TYR A 90 6.39 -18.32 -7.81
C TYR A 90 7.29 -19.09 -8.76
N ILE A 91 7.83 -20.22 -8.30
CA ILE A 91 8.65 -21.11 -9.11
C ILE A 91 7.88 -22.40 -9.34
N GLU A 92 7.62 -22.71 -10.60
CA GLU A 92 6.95 -23.92 -11.02
C GLU A 92 7.95 -24.89 -11.64
N ILE A 93 7.93 -26.14 -11.18
CA ILE A 93 8.80 -27.18 -11.73
C ILE A 93 8.06 -27.91 -12.86
N LEU A 94 8.65 -27.88 -14.04
CA LEU A 94 8.06 -28.49 -15.23
C LEU A 94 8.26 -30.01 -15.16
N GLY A 95 7.15 -30.74 -15.06
CA GLY A 95 7.15 -32.19 -15.01
C GLY A 95 7.89 -32.81 -16.20
N GLN A 96 8.86 -33.69 -15.90
CA GLN A 96 9.64 -34.40 -16.92
C GLN A 96 9.03 -35.76 -17.30
N GLY A 97 7.72 -35.94 -17.08
CA GLY A 97 7.04 -37.23 -17.23
C GLY A 97 7.18 -38.16 -16.02
N ILE A 98 7.68 -37.64 -14.90
CA ILE A 98 7.85 -38.33 -13.60
C ILE A 98 7.10 -37.50 -12.54
N PRO A 99 6.42 -38.12 -11.56
CA PRO A 99 5.84 -37.39 -10.44
C PRO A 99 6.96 -36.77 -9.60
N ILE A 100 6.93 -35.44 -9.43
CA ILE A 100 7.88 -34.69 -8.60
C ILE A 100 7.19 -34.33 -7.30
N SER A 101 7.93 -34.40 -6.19
CA SER A 101 7.51 -33.87 -4.88
C SER A 101 8.54 -32.82 -4.45
N LEU A 102 8.08 -31.61 -4.18
CA LEU A 102 8.87 -30.47 -3.73
C LEU A 102 8.80 -30.35 -2.22
N SER A 103 9.90 -29.87 -1.65
CA SER A 103 10.02 -29.51 -0.24
C SER A 103 11.02 -28.36 -0.11
N TRP A 104 10.75 -27.42 0.80
CA TRP A 104 11.71 -26.38 1.16
C TRP A 104 12.79 -26.95 2.09
N ILE A 105 14.03 -26.52 1.91
CA ILE A 105 15.12 -26.75 2.88
C ILE A 105 15.17 -25.52 3.78
N GLU A 106 14.40 -25.51 4.86
CA GLU A 106 14.12 -24.31 5.68
C GLU A 106 15.40 -23.54 6.09
N ASN A 107 16.49 -24.24 6.41
CA ASN A 107 17.74 -23.61 6.84
C ASN A 107 18.55 -22.94 5.71
N GLU A 108 18.18 -23.18 4.45
CA GLU A 108 18.84 -22.64 3.26
C GLU A 108 18.00 -21.56 2.57
N VAL A 109 16.83 -21.23 3.14
CA VAL A 109 15.96 -20.15 2.68
C VAL A 109 16.18 -18.93 3.58
N GLY A 110 16.20 -17.76 2.97
CA GLY A 110 16.42 -16.54 3.69
C GLY A 110 16.51 -15.32 2.80
N ILE A 111 16.65 -14.19 3.47
CA ILE A 111 16.81 -12.86 2.90
C ILE A 111 18.13 -12.30 3.44
N ASP A 112 18.91 -11.66 2.57
CA ASP A 112 20.19 -11.08 2.94
C ASP A 112 20.01 -10.02 4.05
N PRO A 113 20.86 -10.00 5.10
CA PRO A 113 20.76 -8.98 6.15
C PRO A 113 20.92 -7.54 5.67
N GLY A 114 21.50 -7.32 4.49
CA GLY A 114 21.62 -6.02 3.84
C GLY A 114 20.38 -5.59 3.06
N TYR A 115 19.39 -6.47 2.88
CA TYR A 115 18.14 -6.16 2.21
C TYR A 115 17.39 -5.04 2.96
N GLN A 116 17.02 -3.99 2.25
CA GLN A 116 16.22 -2.89 2.81
C GLN A 116 15.23 -2.35 1.79
N LEU A 117 13.98 -2.20 2.21
CA LEU A 117 12.95 -1.53 1.43
C LEU A 117 12.56 -0.21 2.11
N GLN A 118 12.88 0.92 1.47
CA GLN A 118 12.72 2.22 2.10
C GLN A 118 11.24 2.54 2.39
N GLY A 119 10.96 2.89 3.64
CA GLY A 119 9.60 3.23 4.09
C GLY A 119 8.80 2.04 4.62
N TRP A 120 9.39 0.84 4.61
CA TRP A 120 8.80 -0.43 5.02
C TRP A 120 9.63 -1.08 6.13
N SER A 121 9.03 -2.01 6.86
CA SER A 121 9.65 -2.77 7.94
C SER A 121 10.74 -3.70 7.42
N ASP A 122 11.51 -4.28 8.35
CA ASP A 122 12.33 -5.45 8.05
C ASP A 122 11.43 -6.56 7.47
N PRO A 123 11.93 -7.31 6.46
CA PRO A 123 11.14 -8.33 5.79
C PRO A 123 10.90 -9.53 6.70
N ASP A 124 9.69 -10.07 6.64
CA ASP A 124 9.39 -11.45 7.02
C ASP A 124 9.12 -12.28 5.76
N PHE A 125 9.05 -13.60 5.87
CA PHE A 125 8.66 -14.42 4.73
C PHE A 125 7.90 -15.69 5.10
N GLU A 126 7.01 -16.08 4.20
CA GLU A 126 6.29 -17.35 4.26
C GLU A 126 6.68 -18.26 3.10
N LEU A 127 6.70 -19.56 3.36
CA LEU A 127 7.03 -20.58 2.37
C LEU A 127 5.85 -21.53 2.20
N GLN A 128 5.45 -21.74 0.95
CA GLN A 128 4.34 -22.61 0.60
C GLN A 128 4.70 -23.51 -0.58
N ILE A 129 4.02 -24.66 -0.66
CA ILE A 129 4.10 -25.56 -1.80
C ILE A 129 2.68 -25.88 -2.23
N LEU A 130 2.36 -25.50 -3.45
CA LEU A 130 1.03 -25.68 -4.02
C LEU A 130 1.07 -26.68 -5.16
N LYS A 131 0.04 -27.51 -5.23
CA LYS A 131 -0.23 -28.38 -6.37
C LYS A 131 -1.18 -27.66 -7.31
N GLN A 132 -0.73 -27.44 -8.54
CA GLN A 132 -1.50 -26.77 -9.57
C GLN A 132 -1.94 -27.78 -10.62
N ASN A 133 -3.22 -27.73 -10.97
CA ASN A 133 -3.83 -28.62 -11.96
C ASN A 133 -4.24 -27.79 -13.17
N TYR A 134 -3.51 -27.96 -14.27
CA TYR A 134 -3.82 -27.33 -15.54
C TYR A 134 -4.80 -28.18 -16.38
N PRO A 135 -5.44 -27.57 -17.41
CA PRO A 135 -6.22 -28.32 -18.38
C PRO A 135 -5.46 -29.52 -18.94
N TYR A 136 -6.19 -30.56 -19.32
CA TYR A 136 -5.62 -31.85 -19.78
C TYR A 136 -4.91 -32.68 -18.70
N ASN A 137 -5.26 -32.48 -17.41
CA ASN A 137 -4.73 -33.22 -16.25
C ASN A 137 -3.20 -33.13 -16.13
N ILE A 138 -2.65 -31.96 -16.46
CA ILE A 138 -1.24 -31.68 -16.23
C ILE A 138 -1.14 -31.15 -14.80
N GLU A 139 -0.64 -32.01 -13.91
CA GLU A 139 -0.35 -31.65 -12.52
C GLU A 139 1.11 -31.19 -12.43
N VAL A 140 1.32 -30.04 -11.80
CA VAL A 140 2.65 -29.51 -11.50
C VAL A 140 2.70 -29.03 -10.06
N GLU A 141 3.91 -29.00 -9.52
CA GLU A 141 4.15 -28.45 -8.20
C GLU A 141 4.83 -27.08 -8.32
N ARG A 142 4.35 -26.16 -7.49
CA ARG A 142 4.83 -24.79 -7.42
C ARG A 142 5.33 -24.50 -6.01
N ALA A 143 6.55 -24.02 -5.93
CA ALA A 143 7.14 -23.48 -4.73
C ALA A 143 6.86 -21.97 -4.70
N GLU A 144 6.31 -21.48 -3.58
CA GLU A 144 5.99 -20.07 -3.38
C GLU A 144 6.73 -19.54 -2.15
N MET A 145 7.45 -18.44 -2.33
CA MET A 145 8.03 -17.65 -1.24
C MET A 145 7.36 -16.29 -1.26
N ILE A 146 6.79 -15.86 -0.14
CA ILE A 146 6.08 -14.57 -0.03
C ILE A 146 6.86 -13.71 0.94
N VAL A 147 7.45 -12.62 0.46
CA VAL A 147 8.13 -11.64 1.34
C VAL A 147 7.09 -10.64 1.82
N ILE A 148 7.03 -10.44 3.13
CA ILE A 148 6.02 -9.61 3.78
C ILE A 148 6.68 -8.36 4.35
N HIS A 149 6.08 -7.21 4.07
CA HIS A 149 6.51 -5.92 4.60
C HIS A 149 5.33 -5.15 5.19
N GLU A 150 5.52 -4.59 6.38
CA GLU A 150 4.59 -3.64 6.98
C GLU A 150 5.05 -2.21 6.71
N ARG A 151 4.12 -1.29 6.39
CA ARG A 151 4.50 0.11 6.22
C ARG A 151 4.97 0.72 7.54
N LEU A 152 6.11 1.43 7.53
CA LEU A 152 6.62 2.06 8.74
C LEU A 152 5.69 3.17 9.22
N ALA A 153 5.42 3.19 10.53
CA ALA A 153 4.59 4.23 11.15
C ALA A 153 5.13 5.67 10.96
N VAL A 154 6.43 5.85 10.68
CA VAL A 154 7.00 7.15 10.32
C VAL A 154 6.49 7.62 8.95
N SER A 155 6.41 6.71 7.98
CA SER A 155 5.87 6.97 6.64
C SER A 155 4.40 7.36 6.74
N SER A 156 3.58 6.55 7.44
CA SER A 156 2.15 6.80 7.63
C SER A 156 1.86 8.15 8.30
N ARG A 157 2.66 8.53 9.30
CA ARG A 157 2.52 9.83 9.97
C ARG A 157 2.78 11.01 9.04
N SER A 158 3.76 10.89 8.15
CA SER A 158 4.10 11.94 7.19
C SER A 158 2.93 12.23 6.23
N THR A 159 2.17 11.19 5.87
CA THR A 159 0.96 11.31 5.03
C THR A 159 -0.25 11.86 5.78
N MET A 160 -0.44 11.48 7.05
CA MET A 160 -1.64 11.88 7.81
C MET A 160 -1.57 13.27 8.45
N ILE A 161 -0.36 13.76 8.77
CA ILE A 161 -0.20 15.05 9.47
C ILE A 161 -0.69 16.25 8.65
N PRO A 162 -0.38 16.40 7.34
CA PRO A 162 -0.79 17.58 6.58
C PRO A 162 -2.32 17.80 6.52
N PRO A 163 -3.17 16.78 6.23
CA PRO A 163 -4.62 16.93 6.30
C PRO A 163 -5.14 17.35 7.68
N LEU A 164 -4.55 16.82 8.76
CA LEU A 164 -4.90 17.23 10.13
C LEU A 164 -4.57 18.70 10.36
N VAL A 165 -3.43 19.18 9.86
CA VAL A 165 -3.07 20.61 9.93
C VAL A 165 -4.09 21.46 9.16
N PHE A 166 -4.55 21.03 7.98
CA PHE A 166 -5.59 21.75 7.22
C PHE A 166 -6.89 21.86 8.02
N ALA A 167 -7.31 20.78 8.67
CA ALA A 167 -8.48 20.79 9.54
C ALA A 167 -8.29 21.72 10.76
N ILE A 168 -7.14 21.70 11.42
CA ILE A 168 -6.85 22.58 12.57
C ILE A 168 -6.87 24.05 12.14
N VAL A 169 -6.24 24.40 11.02
CA VAL A 169 -6.24 25.77 10.49
C VAL A 169 -7.65 26.21 10.11
N SER A 170 -8.45 25.33 9.50
CA SER A 170 -9.86 25.60 9.23
C SER A 170 -10.68 25.78 10.53
N ALA A 171 -10.39 25.01 11.58
CA ALA A 171 -11.04 25.14 12.88
C ALA A 171 -10.76 26.50 13.54
N PHE A 172 -9.56 27.08 13.34
CA PHE A 172 -9.26 28.44 13.83
C PHE A 172 -10.16 29.51 13.22
N SER A 173 -10.84 29.24 12.10
CA SER A 173 -11.87 30.15 11.60
C SER A 173 -12.97 30.38 12.66
N PHE A 174 -13.31 29.43 13.53
CA PHE A 174 -14.33 29.62 14.57
C PHE A 174 -13.89 30.55 15.71
N LEU A 175 -12.59 30.75 15.90
CA LEU A 175 -12.03 31.70 16.87
C LEU A 175 -12.12 33.15 16.34
N LEU A 176 -12.24 33.33 15.03
CA LEU A 176 -12.38 34.64 14.41
C LEU A 176 -13.80 35.18 14.63
N ARG A 177 -13.86 36.43 15.06
CA ARG A 177 -15.09 37.17 15.29
C ARG A 177 -15.86 37.37 13.97
N MET A 178 -17.14 36.99 13.97
CA MET A 178 -18.05 37.21 12.83
C MET A 178 -18.70 38.60 12.82
N ASP A 179 -18.60 39.35 13.92
CA ASP A 179 -19.24 40.66 14.07
C ASP A 179 -18.37 41.83 13.56
N VAL A 180 -17.24 41.52 12.90
CA VAL A 180 -16.30 42.48 12.32
C VAL A 180 -16.12 42.16 10.83
N GLU A 181 -16.23 43.17 9.96
CA GLU A 181 -16.18 42.98 8.49
C GLU A 181 -14.91 42.24 8.02
N GLY A 182 -13.75 42.54 8.60
CA GLY A 182 -12.50 41.84 8.29
C GLY A 182 -12.46 40.38 8.78
N GLY A 183 -13.17 40.07 9.86
CA GLY A 183 -13.21 38.72 10.45
C GLY A 183 -13.85 37.70 9.53
N ILE A 184 -14.96 38.03 8.88
CA ILE A 184 -15.66 37.12 7.96
C ILE A 184 -14.83 36.85 6.71
N GLY A 185 -14.21 37.89 6.12
CA GLY A 185 -13.32 37.72 4.96
C GLY A 185 -12.16 36.77 5.25
N MET A 186 -11.52 36.90 6.41
CA MET A 186 -10.46 35.97 6.85
C MET A 186 -10.96 34.54 7.01
N ARG A 187 -12.16 34.31 7.57
CA ARG A 187 -12.72 32.96 7.71
C ARG A 187 -12.95 32.29 6.36
N ILE A 188 -13.55 33.02 5.42
CA ILE A 188 -13.81 32.51 4.07
C ILE A 188 -12.48 32.22 3.37
N GLY A 189 -11.51 33.13 3.45
CA GLY A 189 -10.18 32.95 2.88
C GLY A 189 -9.45 31.73 3.44
N LEU A 190 -9.40 31.57 4.76
CA LEU A 190 -8.78 30.42 5.41
C LEU A 190 -9.43 29.10 5.00
N ASN A 191 -10.76 29.00 5.07
CA ASN A 191 -11.46 27.76 4.76
C ASN A 191 -11.37 27.39 3.28
N THR A 192 -11.46 28.38 2.38
CA THR A 192 -11.35 28.13 0.94
C THR A 192 -9.95 27.67 0.57
N SER A 193 -8.90 28.30 1.11
CA SER A 193 -7.51 27.89 0.89
C SER A 193 -7.26 26.48 1.42
N MET A 194 -7.72 26.16 2.64
CA MET A 194 -7.56 24.82 3.22
C MET A 194 -8.33 23.76 2.44
N LEU A 195 -9.51 24.08 1.90
CA LEU A 195 -10.29 23.15 1.09
C LEU A 195 -9.56 22.82 -0.22
N ILE A 196 -9.02 23.83 -0.90
CA ILE A 196 -8.22 23.63 -2.12
C ILE A 196 -6.98 22.79 -1.80
N SER A 197 -6.26 23.12 -0.72
CA SER A 197 -5.08 22.36 -0.29
C SER A 197 -5.42 20.91 0.03
N ALA A 198 -6.52 20.65 0.73
CA ALA A 198 -6.95 19.28 1.06
C ALA A 198 -7.31 18.47 -0.19
N VAL A 199 -8.01 19.07 -1.16
CA VAL A 199 -8.37 18.39 -2.42
C VAL A 199 -7.13 18.09 -3.26
N LEU A 200 -6.23 19.06 -3.40
CA LEU A 200 -4.98 18.85 -4.17
C LEU A 200 -4.09 17.82 -3.51
N TYR A 201 -4.01 17.80 -2.17
CA TYR A 201 -3.27 16.79 -1.43
C TYR A 201 -3.89 15.40 -1.63
N ASN A 202 -5.22 15.30 -1.59
CA ASN A 202 -5.91 14.03 -1.83
C ASN A 202 -5.59 13.47 -3.23
N ILE A 203 -5.66 14.30 -4.26
CA ILE A 203 -5.33 13.90 -5.64
C ILE A 203 -3.88 13.43 -5.74
N SER A 204 -2.96 14.20 -5.16
CA SER A 204 -1.53 13.86 -5.19
C SER A 204 -1.20 12.55 -4.48
N GLU A 205 -1.93 12.18 -3.43
CA GLU A 205 -1.74 10.90 -2.74
C GLU A 205 -2.44 9.76 -3.48
N ASP A 206 -3.62 9.99 -4.04
CA ASP A 206 -4.39 9.01 -4.80
C ASP A 206 -3.65 8.54 -6.07
N ASP A 207 -2.95 9.47 -6.74
CA ASP A 207 -2.09 9.14 -7.89
C ASP A 207 -0.93 8.19 -7.54
N ASN A 208 -0.57 8.02 -6.26
CA ASN A 208 0.48 7.09 -5.81
C ASN A 208 -0.06 5.76 -5.27
N LEU A 209 -1.38 5.54 -5.33
CA LEU A 209 -2.02 4.33 -4.83
C LEU A 209 -2.32 3.36 -5.97
N PRO A 210 -2.17 2.05 -5.74
CA PRO A 210 -2.64 1.08 -6.71
C PRO A 210 -4.17 1.19 -6.86
N PRO A 211 -4.70 0.91 -8.05
CA PRO A 211 -6.13 0.98 -8.30
C PRO A 211 -6.88 -0.03 -7.41
N SER A 212 -7.62 0.48 -6.43
CA SER A 212 -8.46 -0.34 -5.54
C SER A 212 -9.90 -0.40 -6.05
N SER A 213 -10.56 -1.53 -5.81
CA SER A 213 -11.98 -1.69 -6.18
C SER A 213 -12.95 -1.08 -5.14
N GLY A 214 -12.43 -0.70 -3.98
CA GLY A 214 -13.19 -0.25 -2.82
C GLY A 214 -12.74 1.12 -2.28
N TRP A 215 -13.29 1.49 -1.13
CA TRP A 215 -12.85 2.70 -0.41
C TRP A 215 -11.73 2.30 0.54
N THR A 216 -10.54 2.87 0.33
CA THR A 216 -9.44 2.69 1.28
C THR A 216 -9.65 3.54 2.54
N LEU A 217 -8.95 3.18 3.62
CA LEU A 217 -8.93 3.95 4.87
C LEU A 217 -8.55 5.42 4.63
N TRP A 218 -7.61 5.67 3.72
CA TRP A 218 -7.23 7.01 3.27
C TRP A 218 -8.39 7.79 2.66
N HIS A 219 -9.17 7.18 1.76
CA HIS A 219 -10.35 7.82 1.18
C HIS A 219 -11.37 8.22 2.25
N ILE A 220 -11.60 7.35 3.23
CA ILE A 220 -12.54 7.60 4.34
C ILE A 220 -12.03 8.76 5.22
N PHE A 221 -10.74 8.73 5.55
CA PHE A 221 -10.07 9.78 6.33
C PHE A 221 -10.14 11.14 5.62
N MET A 222 -9.71 11.20 4.36
CA MET A 222 -9.69 12.44 3.59
C MET A 222 -11.09 12.99 3.30
N THR A 223 -12.06 12.13 3.00
CA THR A 223 -13.46 12.54 2.84
C THR A 223 -13.96 13.22 4.12
N SER A 224 -13.62 12.68 5.28
CA SER A 224 -14.00 13.26 6.58
C SER A 224 -13.38 14.65 6.78
N ILE A 225 -12.08 14.80 6.46
CA ILE A 225 -11.38 16.10 6.52
C ILE A 225 -11.98 17.12 5.55
N ILE A 226 -12.25 16.72 4.30
CA ILE A 226 -12.84 17.60 3.28
C ILE A 226 -14.25 18.04 3.70
N VAL A 227 -15.08 17.13 4.21
CA VAL A 227 -16.42 17.48 4.71
C VAL A 227 -16.33 18.42 5.91
N PHE A 228 -15.39 18.22 6.83
CA PHE A 228 -15.13 19.14 7.93
C PHE A 228 -14.87 20.58 7.44
N ILE A 229 -13.93 20.74 6.50
CA ILE A 229 -13.54 22.05 5.96
C ILE A 229 -14.69 22.67 5.14
N ALA A 230 -15.42 21.85 4.38
CA ALA A 230 -16.57 22.29 3.61
C ALA A 230 -17.69 22.82 4.50
N LEU A 231 -18.02 22.13 5.60
CA LEU A 231 -19.01 22.59 6.58
C LEU A 231 -18.57 23.90 7.25
N ASN A 232 -17.29 24.07 7.56
CA ASN A 232 -16.76 25.33 8.10
C ASN A 232 -16.92 26.48 7.11
N THR A 233 -16.73 26.21 5.82
CA THR A 233 -17.00 27.16 4.74
C THR A 233 -18.47 27.55 4.72
N VAL A 234 -19.38 26.56 4.75
CA VAL A 234 -20.84 26.80 4.77
C VAL A 234 -21.24 27.65 5.97
N VAL A 235 -20.76 27.33 7.18
CA VAL A 235 -21.05 28.13 8.38
C VAL A 235 -20.54 29.57 8.23
N SER A 236 -19.36 29.76 7.63
CA SER A 236 -18.80 31.09 7.40
C SER A 236 -19.65 31.92 6.41
N VAL A 237 -20.12 31.30 5.33
CA VAL A 237 -21.01 31.92 4.35
C VAL A 237 -22.38 32.25 4.95
N LEU A 238 -22.97 31.34 5.73
CA LEU A 238 -24.23 31.60 6.43
C LEU A 238 -24.08 32.74 7.45
N GLY A 239 -22.94 32.80 8.14
CA GLY A 239 -22.59 33.89 9.05
C GLY A 239 -22.52 35.23 8.33
N TYR A 240 -21.88 35.27 7.16
CA TYR A 240 -21.85 36.46 6.30
C TYR A 240 -23.26 36.93 5.93
N LEU A 241 -24.11 36.01 5.44
CA LEU A 241 -25.48 36.34 5.03
C LEU A 241 -26.32 36.88 6.20
N GLU A 242 -26.22 36.29 7.39
CA GLU A 242 -26.98 36.75 8.56
C GLU A 242 -26.48 38.11 9.07
N PHE A 243 -25.16 38.35 9.05
CA PHE A 243 -24.56 39.63 9.42
C PHE A 243 -25.00 40.76 8.47
N THR A 244 -24.80 40.57 7.16
CA THR A 244 -25.06 41.61 6.16
C THR A 244 -26.55 41.87 5.95
N ARG A 245 -27.39 40.82 5.95
CA ARG A 245 -28.83 40.95 5.62
C ARG A 245 -29.72 41.19 6.82
N LYS A 246 -29.46 40.53 7.96
CA LYS A 246 -30.41 40.50 9.09
C LYS A 246 -29.96 41.29 10.31
N LYS A 247 -28.67 41.63 10.44
CA LYS A 247 -28.08 42.40 11.55
C LYS A 247 -28.46 41.85 12.96
N ARG A 248 -28.68 40.54 13.08
CA ARG A 248 -29.09 39.87 14.34
C ARG A 248 -27.88 39.22 15.02
N ALA A 249 -27.28 39.92 15.98
CA ALA A 249 -26.09 39.45 16.70
C ALA A 249 -26.31 38.13 17.47
N ASP A 250 -27.49 37.92 18.06
CA ASP A 250 -27.78 36.71 18.83
C ASP A 250 -27.82 35.44 17.96
N ARG A 251 -28.39 35.56 16.76
CA ARG A 251 -28.44 34.45 15.78
C ARG A 251 -27.05 34.12 15.24
N LEU A 252 -26.19 35.11 15.11
CA LEU A 252 -24.80 34.92 14.67
C LEU A 252 -24.00 34.08 15.68
N ARG A 253 -24.15 34.36 16.99
CA ARG A 253 -23.52 33.58 18.06
C ARG A 253 -24.05 32.14 18.10
N LEU A 254 -25.36 31.99 17.96
CA LEU A 254 -25.99 30.67 17.89
C LEU A 254 -25.49 29.87 16.69
N LEU A 255 -25.42 30.49 15.51
CA LEU A 255 -24.92 29.87 14.29
C LEU A 255 -23.45 29.45 14.44
N ASN A 256 -22.59 30.26 15.08
CA ASN A 256 -21.19 29.87 15.31
C ASN A 256 -21.10 28.62 16.18
N ARG A 257 -21.87 28.60 17.28
CA ARG A 257 -21.83 27.51 18.25
C ARG A 257 -22.37 26.22 17.65
N ILE A 258 -23.56 26.27 17.06
CA ILE A 258 -24.17 25.11 16.39
C ILE A 258 -23.31 24.66 15.22
N GLY A 259 -22.85 25.61 14.40
CA GLY A 259 -21.98 25.35 13.26
C GLY A 259 -20.71 24.60 13.65
N PHE A 260 -20.04 25.02 14.73
CA PHE A 260 -18.87 24.30 15.25
C PHE A 260 -19.20 22.85 15.63
N PHE A 261 -20.28 22.62 16.39
CA PHE A 261 -20.68 21.27 16.78
C PHE A 261 -21.07 20.41 15.59
N VAL A 262 -21.83 20.94 14.63
CA VAL A 262 -22.22 20.23 13.41
C VAL A 262 -21.01 19.90 12.56
N SER A 263 -20.13 20.88 12.33
CA SER A 263 -18.88 20.68 11.60
C SER A 263 -17.97 19.65 12.25
N LEU A 264 -17.98 19.51 13.58
CA LEU A 264 -17.17 18.50 14.27
C LEU A 264 -17.81 17.11 14.23
N VAL A 265 -19.11 17.01 14.52
CA VAL A 265 -19.80 15.73 14.69
C VAL A 265 -20.07 15.03 13.35
N VAL A 266 -20.48 15.77 12.32
CA VAL A 266 -20.86 15.16 11.03
C VAL A 266 -19.69 14.40 10.38
N PRO A 267 -18.48 14.96 10.26
CA PRO A 267 -17.32 14.22 9.74
C PRO A 267 -16.96 12.98 10.54
N ILE A 268 -17.06 13.04 11.88
CA ILE A 268 -16.79 11.88 12.74
C ILE A 268 -17.81 10.77 12.47
N VAL A 269 -19.09 11.12 12.33
CA VAL A 269 -20.13 10.14 11.99
C VAL A 269 -19.89 9.55 10.61
N ILE A 270 -19.53 10.37 9.61
CA ILE A 270 -19.19 9.88 8.27
C ILE A 270 -18.01 8.91 8.35
N PHE A 271 -16.93 9.28 9.05
CA PHE A 271 -15.78 8.41 9.27
C PHE A 271 -16.19 7.06 9.86
N LEU A 272 -16.93 7.06 10.96
CA LEU A 272 -17.33 5.84 11.67
C LEU A 272 -18.27 4.97 10.84
N VAL A 273 -19.21 5.58 10.11
CA VAL A 273 -20.15 4.86 9.25
C VAL A 273 -19.41 4.25 8.07
N SER A 274 -18.59 5.02 7.36
CA SER A 274 -17.81 4.52 6.23
C SER A 274 -16.82 3.43 6.65
N TYR A 275 -16.14 3.61 7.78
CA TYR A 275 -15.22 2.61 8.35
C TYR A 275 -15.94 1.30 8.70
N TYR A 276 -17.20 1.34 9.14
CA TYR A 276 -17.97 0.14 9.44
C TYR A 276 -18.40 -0.64 8.17
N PHE A 277 -18.49 0.03 7.02
CA PHE A 277 -18.89 -0.59 5.75
C PHE A 277 -17.70 -1.04 4.88
N THR A 278 -16.48 -0.82 5.35
CA THR A 278 -15.23 -1.28 4.73
C THR A 278 -14.82 -2.57 5.41
#